data_AF-A0A7D9KA63-F1
#
_entry.id   AF-A0A7D9KA63-F1
#
_cell.length_a   1.000
_cell.length_b   1.000
_cell.length_c   1.000
_cell.angle_alpha   90.00
_cell.angle_beta   90.00
_cell.angle_gamma   90.00
#
_symmetry.space_group_name_H-M   'P 1'
#
loop_
_entity.id
_entity.type
_entity.pdbx_description
1 polymer ?
#
loop_
_entity_poly.entity_id
_entity_poly.type
_entity_poly.pdbx_seq_one_letter_code
_entity_poly.pdbx_strand_id
1 'polypeptide(L)'
;YLPMLGYKKRIHLMNPMVPGLTGTKMSASDEDSKIDLLDSASAVKKKVAKAFCEEGNITENGILSFAKFVIFPILELQGGKDFVIHRREENGGNITFKTYQDVEDTFAKK
;
A
#
# COMPACT_ATOMS: atom_id res chain seq x y z
N TYR A 1 -3.19 -33.77 8.31
CA TYR A 1 -4.54 -34.30 8.10
C TYR A 1 -4.81 -34.80 6.68
N LEU A 2 -4.65 -34.03 5.59
CA LEU A 2 -4.89 -34.55 4.21
C LEU A 2 -4.08 -35.81 3.82
N PRO A 3 -2.76 -35.90 4.09
CA PRO A 3 -1.99 -37.11 3.80
C PRO A 3 -2.40 -38.33 4.62
N MET A 4 -2.92 -38.11 5.83
CA MET A 4 -3.42 -39.19 6.71
C MET A 4 -4.73 -39.80 6.19
N LEU A 5 -5.43 -39.09 5.29
CA LEU A 5 -6.65 -39.53 4.61
C LEU A 5 -6.36 -40.04 3.19
N GLY A 6 -5.09 -40.20 2.80
CA GLY A 6 -4.69 -40.65 1.44
C GLY A 6 -4.69 -39.56 0.37
N TYR A 7 -4.97 -38.30 0.72
CA TYR A 7 -4.97 -37.19 -0.23
C TYR A 7 -3.60 -36.51 -0.36
N LYS A 8 -3.29 -36.01 -1.57
CA LYS A 8 -2.07 -35.23 -1.82
C LYS A 8 -2.08 -33.90 -1.06
N LYS A 9 -0.93 -33.52 -0.51
CA LYS A 9 -0.70 -32.20 0.10
C LYS A 9 -0.92 -31.10 -0.95
N ARG A 10 -1.58 -30.01 -0.56
CA ARG A 10 -1.83 -28.87 -1.43
C ARG A 10 -0.74 -27.81 -1.26
N ILE A 11 -0.57 -27.00 -2.30
CA ILE A 11 0.29 -25.82 -2.25
C ILE A 11 -0.49 -24.71 -1.54
N HIS A 12 0.16 -24.04 -0.60
CA HIS A 12 -0.38 -22.88 0.09
C HIS A 12 0.49 -21.67 -0.27
N LEU A 13 -0.09 -20.73 -1.01
CA LEU A 13 0.52 -19.42 -1.26
C LEU A 13 -0.11 -18.46 -0.27
N MET A 14 0.70 -17.92 0.64
CA MET A 14 0.25 -17.02 1.70
C MET A 14 0.82 -15.64 1.43
N ASN A 15 -0.07 -14.68 1.23
CA ASN A 15 0.33 -13.28 1.07
C ASN A 15 0.73 -12.68 2.42
N PRO A 16 1.65 -11.70 2.43
CA PRO A 16 1.94 -10.94 3.64
C PRO A 16 0.69 -10.18 4.10
N MET A 17 0.61 -9.93 5.40
CA MET A 17 -0.43 -9.09 5.97
C MET A 17 -0.15 -7.64 5.58
N VAL A 18 -1.08 -7.03 4.84
CA VAL A 18 -1.00 -5.61 4.50
C VAL A 18 -1.42 -4.80 5.74
N PRO A 19 -0.59 -3.85 6.21
CA PRO A 19 -0.95 -3.00 7.35
C PRO A 19 -2.17 -2.12 7.04
N GLY A 20 -2.86 -1.69 8.10
CA GLY A 20 -3.96 -0.74 7.98
C GLY A 20 -3.46 0.67 7.71
N LEU A 21 -4.37 1.59 7.36
CA LEU A 21 -4.00 2.99 7.15
C LEU A 21 -3.55 3.69 8.44
N THR A 22 -4.14 3.35 9.58
CA THR A 22 -3.93 4.01 10.87
C THR A 22 -3.22 3.12 11.91
N GLY A 23 -2.67 1.97 11.51
CA GLY A 23 -1.97 1.07 12.44
C GLY A 23 -1.55 -0.27 11.81
N THR A 24 -1.18 -1.23 12.67
CA THR A 24 -0.56 -2.50 12.26
C THR A 24 -1.50 -3.46 11.53
N LYS A 25 -2.83 -3.35 11.71
CA LYS A 25 -3.81 -4.28 11.15
C LYS A 25 -5.03 -3.57 10.58
N MET A 26 -5.36 -3.90 9.33
CA MET A 26 -6.62 -3.53 8.71
C MET A 26 -7.75 -4.33 9.37
N SER A 27 -8.73 -3.64 9.97
CA SER A 27 -9.84 -4.27 10.70
C SER A 27 -11.19 -3.75 10.20
N ALA A 28 -12.15 -4.66 10.01
CA ALA A 28 -13.52 -4.27 9.68
C ALA A 28 -14.21 -3.49 10.82
N SER A 29 -13.69 -3.61 12.05
CA SER A 29 -14.22 -2.92 13.23
C SER A 29 -13.76 -1.46 13.36
N ASP A 30 -12.73 -1.05 12.61
CA ASP A 30 -12.27 0.34 12.56
C ASP A 30 -12.42 0.86 11.13
N GLU A 31 -13.46 1.67 10.92
CA GLU A 31 -13.79 2.24 9.61
C GLU A 31 -12.68 3.13 9.05
N ASP A 32 -11.89 3.78 9.90
CA ASP A 32 -10.77 4.64 9.47
C ASP A 32 -9.54 3.79 9.09
N SER A 33 -9.47 2.52 9.51
CA SER A 33 -8.33 1.62 9.23
C SER A 33 -8.32 1.00 7.83
N LYS A 34 -9.45 1.07 7.09
CA LYS A 34 -9.63 0.49 5.74
C LYS A 34 -10.22 1.48 4.75
N ILE A 35 -9.82 1.36 3.48
CA ILE A 35 -10.54 1.98 2.35
C ILE A 35 -11.52 0.94 1.82
N ASP A 36 -12.81 1.28 1.85
CA ASP A 36 -13.88 0.43 1.33
C ASP A 36 -14.11 0.68 -0.16
N LEU A 37 -14.64 -0.30 -0.88
CA LEU A 37 -14.95 -0.19 -2.31
C LEU A 37 -16.08 0.83 -2.58
N LEU A 38 -16.93 1.05 -1.59
CA LEU A 38 -18.05 1.99 -1.65
C LEU A 38 -17.70 3.36 -1.03
N ASP A 39 -16.46 3.57 -0.59
CA ASP A 39 -16.05 4.87 -0.05
C ASP A 39 -16.12 5.94 -1.15
N SER A 40 -16.73 7.08 -0.80
CA SER A 40 -16.70 8.25 -1.67
C SER A 40 -15.29 8.83 -1.76
N ALA A 41 -15.00 9.59 -2.82
CA ALA A 41 -13.70 10.23 -2.99
C ALA A 41 -13.32 11.14 -1.80
N SER A 42 -14.30 11.79 -1.15
CA SER A 42 -14.07 12.61 0.05
C SER A 42 -13.72 11.76 1.27
N ALA A 43 -14.36 10.60 1.45
CA ALA A 43 -14.04 9.65 2.51
C ALA A 43 -12.62 9.09 2.35
N VAL A 44 -12.25 8.66 1.13
CA VAL A 44 -10.89 8.17 0.83
C VAL A 44 -9.86 9.24 1.15
N LYS A 45 -10.09 10.49 0.70
CA LYS A 45 -9.17 11.61 0.98
C LYS A 45 -9.00 11.85 2.48
N LYS A 46 -10.09 11.80 3.25
CA LYS A 46 -10.06 11.96 4.71
C LYS A 46 -9.29 10.83 5.42
N LYS A 47 -9.49 9.58 4.99
CA LYS A 47 -8.80 8.41 5.56
C LYS A 47 -7.30 8.43 5.25
N VAL A 48 -6.92 8.72 4.01
CA VAL A 48 -5.51 8.86 3.62
C VAL A 48 -4.84 10.01 4.37
N ALA A 49 -5.53 11.14 4.58
CA ALA A 49 -4.99 12.26 5.34
C ALA A 49 -4.79 11.96 6.84
N LYS A 50 -5.54 10.99 7.40
CA LYS A 50 -5.38 10.51 8.78
C LYS A 50 -4.38 9.36 8.91
N ALA A 51 -3.96 8.77 7.80
CA ALA A 51 -3.11 7.59 7.81
C ALA A 51 -1.75 7.88 8.44
N PHE A 52 -1.19 6.88 9.13
CA PHE A 52 0.13 6.98 9.70
C PHE A 52 1.18 6.94 8.59
N CYS A 53 1.95 8.03 8.46
CA CYS A 53 3.02 8.17 7.48
C CYS A 53 4.07 9.13 8.06
N GLU A 54 4.92 8.60 8.93
CA GLU A 54 6.05 9.32 9.50
C GLU A 54 7.18 9.47 8.47
N GLU A 55 7.82 10.64 8.44
CA GLU A 55 8.92 10.93 7.50
C GLU A 55 10.11 9.97 7.74
N GLY A 56 10.70 9.44 6.67
CA GLY A 56 11.79 8.47 6.75
C GLY A 56 11.38 7.05 7.18
N ASN A 57 10.17 6.87 7.72
CA ASN A 57 9.72 5.59 8.23
C ASN A 57 9.13 4.69 7.13
N ILE A 58 9.93 3.71 6.70
CA ILE A 58 9.53 2.66 5.76
C ILE A 58 8.91 1.43 6.45
N THR A 59 9.01 1.34 7.77
CA THR A 59 8.49 0.23 8.57
C THR A 59 7.09 0.55 9.08
N GLU A 60 6.16 -0.40 8.97
CA GLU A 60 4.76 -0.22 9.43
C GLU A 60 4.02 0.96 8.78
N ASN A 61 4.43 1.37 7.58
CA ASN A 61 3.79 2.45 6.83
C ASN A 61 2.67 1.92 5.93
N GLY A 62 1.43 2.19 6.32
CA GLY A 62 0.22 1.78 5.59
C GLY A 62 0.16 2.34 4.17
N ILE A 63 0.62 3.57 3.96
CA ILE A 63 0.60 4.23 2.65
C ILE A 63 1.60 3.57 1.71
N LEU A 64 2.84 3.36 2.17
CA LEU A 64 3.88 2.69 1.37
C LEU A 64 3.49 1.24 1.06
N SER A 65 2.89 0.53 2.00
CA SER A 65 2.42 -0.84 1.78
C SER A 65 1.30 -0.89 0.73
N PHE A 66 0.36 0.06 0.78
CA PHE A 66 -0.70 0.15 -0.22
C PHE A 66 -0.13 0.49 -1.61
N ALA A 67 0.87 1.37 -1.68
CA ALA A 67 1.57 1.62 -2.93
C ALA A 67 2.19 0.33 -3.50
N LYS A 68 2.93 -0.42 -2.68
CA LYS A 68 3.62 -1.67 -3.05
C LYS A 68 2.69 -2.76 -3.57
N PHE A 69 1.62 -3.05 -2.82
CA PHE A 69 0.79 -4.23 -3.06
C PHE A 69 -0.44 -3.95 -3.93
N VAL A 70 -0.82 -2.68 -4.11
CA VAL A 70 -2.03 -2.31 -4.86
C VAL A 70 -1.70 -1.40 -6.03
N ILE A 71 -1.09 -0.23 -5.76
CA ILE A 71 -0.91 0.79 -6.81
C ILE A 71 0.06 0.31 -7.89
N PHE A 72 1.26 -0.13 -7.51
CA PHE A 72 2.27 -0.58 -8.48
C PHE A 72 1.79 -1.78 -9.32
N PRO A 73 1.20 -2.85 -8.75
CA PRO A 73 0.62 -3.93 -9.54
C PRO A 73 -0.46 -3.46 -10.51
N ILE A 74 -1.33 -2.51 -10.12
CA ILE A 74 -2.34 -1.94 -11.02
C ILE A 74 -1.68 -1.15 -12.17
N LEU A 75 -0.66 -0.34 -11.88
CA LEU A 75 0.05 0.42 -12.89
C LEU A 75 0.76 -0.48 -13.91
N GLU A 76 1.36 -1.58 -13.45
CA GLU A 76 1.93 -2.62 -14.31
C GLU A 76 0.87 -3.25 -15.21
N LEU A 77 -0.29 -3.64 -14.64
CA LEU A 77 -1.42 -4.18 -15.40
C LEU A 77 -2.00 -3.19 -16.42
N GLN A 78 -1.87 -1.88 -16.18
CA GLN A 78 -2.31 -0.82 -17.10
C GLN A 78 -1.28 -0.47 -18.19
N GLY A 79 -0.25 -1.30 -18.38
CA GLY A 79 0.77 -1.11 -19.42
C GLY A 79 2.05 -0.45 -18.91
N GLY A 80 2.37 -0.60 -17.63
CA GLY A 80 3.62 -0.08 -17.04
C GLY A 80 3.63 1.45 -16.95
N LYS A 81 2.52 2.04 -16.50
CA LYS A 81 2.45 3.50 -16.31
C LYS A 81 3.34 3.96 -15.17
N ASP A 82 3.95 5.11 -15.35
CA ASP A 82 4.77 5.72 -14.31
C ASP A 82 3.91 6.22 -13.13
N PHE A 83 4.43 6.08 -11.92
CA PHE A 83 3.84 6.62 -10.70
C PHE A 83 4.28 8.07 -10.49
N VAL A 84 3.37 9.02 -10.64
CA VAL A 84 3.67 10.46 -10.55
C VAL A 84 3.20 11.04 -9.22
N ILE A 85 4.11 11.63 -8.45
CA ILE A 85 3.80 12.40 -7.24
C ILE A 85 3.82 13.88 -7.59
N HIS A 86 2.64 14.50 -7.56
CA HIS A 86 2.49 15.94 -7.76
C HIS A 86 2.78 16.72 -6.48
N ARG A 87 3.77 17.63 -6.52
CA ARG A 87 4.14 18.49 -5.39
C ARG A 87 4.43 19.91 -5.88
N ARG A 88 4.28 20.88 -4.98
CA ARG A 88 4.63 22.28 -5.25
C ARG A 88 6.13 22.41 -5.56
N GLU A 89 6.51 23.42 -6.35
CA GLU A 89 7.93 23.67 -6.68
C GLU A 89 8.79 23.86 -5.44
N GLU A 90 8.26 24.53 -4.41
CA GLU A 90 8.89 24.73 -3.10
C GLU A 90 9.32 23.41 -2.43
N ASN A 91 8.63 22.30 -2.73
CA ASN A 91 8.89 20.98 -2.17
C ASN A 91 9.68 20.05 -3.13
N GLY A 92 10.38 20.63 -4.09
CA GLY A 92 11.19 19.90 -5.07
C GLY A 92 10.43 19.43 -6.31
N GLY A 93 9.24 19.99 -6.57
CA GLY A 93 8.47 19.75 -7.79
C GLY A 93 7.91 18.32 -7.94
N ASN A 94 7.29 18.08 -9.09
CA ASN A 94 6.73 16.78 -9.47
C ASN A 94 7.86 15.75 -9.63
N ILE A 95 7.69 14.57 -9.04
CA ILE A 95 8.60 13.43 -9.21
C ILE A 95 7.84 12.26 -9.81
N THR A 96 8.52 11.53 -10.68
CA THR A 96 7.99 10.35 -11.35
C THR A 96 8.84 9.13 -10.99
N PHE A 97 8.19 8.03 -10.63
CA PHE A 97 8.82 6.77 -10.24
C PHE A 97 8.37 5.64 -11.17
N LYS A 98 9.31 4.76 -11.53
CA LYS A 98 9.02 3.57 -12.34
C LYS A 98 8.85 2.32 -11.48
N THR A 99 9.59 2.24 -10.38
CA THR A 99 9.54 1.09 -9.48
C THR A 99 9.17 1.51 -8.07
N TYR A 100 8.60 0.59 -7.31
CA TYR A 100 8.32 0.80 -5.90
C TYR A 100 9.61 1.05 -5.09
N GLN A 101 10.72 0.40 -5.46
CA GLN A 101 12.00 0.54 -4.75
C GLN A 101 12.49 1.99 -4.79
N ASP A 102 12.35 2.66 -5.95
CA ASP A 102 12.74 4.07 -6.08
C ASP A 102 11.93 4.98 -5.13
N VAL A 103 10.66 4.66 -4.90
CA VAL A 103 9.80 5.37 -3.94
C VAL A 103 10.27 5.14 -2.52
N GLU A 104 10.50 3.88 -2.14
CA GLU A 104 10.94 3.48 -0.80
C GLU A 104 12.30 4.11 -0.45
N ASP A 105 13.27 4.05 -1.36
CA ASP A 105 14.61 4.62 -1.18
C ASP A 105 14.57 6.15 -1.08
N THR A 106 13.68 6.80 -1.83
CA THR A 106 13.53 8.27 -1.79
C THR A 106 12.83 8.71 -0.50
N PHE A 107 11.87 7.91 -0.01
CA PHE A 107 11.18 8.18 1.24
C PHE A 107 12.09 7.95 2.45
N ALA A 108 12.95 6.92 2.42
CA ALA A 108 13.90 6.61 3.50
C ALA A 108 15.04 7.62 3.67
N LYS A 109 15.36 8.40 2.62
CA LYS A 109 16.43 9.42 2.63
C LYS A 109 15.99 10.77 3.21
N LYS A 110 14.72 10.90 3.58
CA LYS A 110 14.12 12.09 4.18
C LYS A 110 14.14 11.95 5.69
#